data_AF-A0A017SDP3-F1
#
_entry.id   AF-A0A017SDP3-F1
#
_cell.length_a   1.000
_cell.length_b   1.000
_cell.length_c   1.000
_cell.angle_alpha   90.00
_cell.angle_beta   90.00
_cell.angle_gamma   90.00
#
_symmetry.space_group_name_H-M   'P 1'
#
loop_
_entity.id
_entity.type
_entity.pdbx_description
1 polymer ?
#
loop_
_entity_poly.entity_id
_entity_poly.type
_entity_poly.pdbx_seq_one_letter_code
_entity_poly.pdbx_strand_id
1 'polypeptide(L)'
;MHGDYQLAYCPIAQIASLAFRDDAFENELTPELIWGIKVPKRTRALPLQWKKDKLNLPLLRRVVRTQYGHGVHLTLPMTRAGWHPKIWERMEDLRIT
;
A
#
# COMPACT_ATOMS: atom_id res chain seq x y z
N MET A 1 -15.21 20.01 0.21
CA MET A 1 -14.02 19.98 -0.66
C MET A 1 -13.34 18.62 -0.48
N HIS A 2 -13.28 17.82 -1.54
CA HIS A 2 -12.78 16.44 -1.55
C HIS A 2 -11.25 16.44 -1.39
N GLY A 3 -10.77 15.99 -0.22
CA GLY A 3 -9.34 15.89 0.12
C GLY A 3 -8.66 14.63 -0.42
N ASP A 4 -9.29 13.90 -1.34
CA ASP A 4 -8.85 12.55 -1.74
C ASP A 4 -7.94 12.53 -2.98
N TYR A 5 -7.65 13.68 -3.58
CA TYR A 5 -6.89 13.75 -4.85
C TYR A 5 -5.36 13.82 -4.67
N GLN A 6 -4.85 14.09 -3.47
CA GLN A 6 -3.38 14.21 -3.27
C GLN A 6 -2.67 12.86 -3.14
N LEU A 7 -3.38 11.74 -3.03
CA LEU A 7 -2.80 10.39 -2.99
C LEU A 7 -2.59 9.76 -4.37
N ALA A 8 -2.95 10.45 -5.45
CA ALA A 8 -2.87 9.94 -6.81
C ALA A 8 -1.45 9.96 -7.44
N TYR A 9 -0.37 10.21 -6.68
CA TYR A 9 0.96 10.38 -7.29
C TYR A 9 1.76 9.09 -7.49
N CYS A 10 1.54 8.02 -6.71
CA CYS A 10 2.03 6.68 -7.04
C CYS A 10 1.45 5.64 -6.06
N PRO A 11 0.52 4.75 -6.48
CA PRO A 11 0.02 3.67 -5.62
C PRO A 11 1.15 2.82 -5.01
N ILE A 12 2.26 2.66 -5.72
CA ILE A 12 3.45 1.93 -5.24
C ILE A 12 4.09 2.65 -4.04
N ALA A 13 4.24 3.98 -4.09
CA ALA A 13 4.81 4.74 -2.98
C ALA A 13 3.93 4.67 -1.73
N GLN A 14 2.60 4.72 -1.89
CA GLN A 14 1.67 4.60 -0.78
C GLN A 14 1.72 3.20 -0.16
N ILE A 15 1.70 2.14 -0.99
CA ILE A 15 1.83 0.75 -0.52
C ILE A 15 3.16 0.55 0.21
N ALA A 16 4.28 1.00 -0.38
CA ALA A 16 5.60 0.89 0.24
C ALA A 16 5.67 1.64 1.57
N SER A 17 5.16 2.88 1.63
CA SER A 17 5.17 3.68 2.87
C SER A 17 4.37 3.01 3.98
N LEU A 18 3.22 2.42 3.65
CA LEU A 18 2.39 1.70 4.61
C LEU A 18 3.03 0.38 5.05
N ALA A 19 3.70 -0.32 4.14
CA ALA A 19 4.46 -1.53 4.45
C ALA A 19 5.64 -1.26 5.38
N PHE A 20 6.40 -0.17 5.16
CA PHE A 20 7.47 0.24 6.07
C PHE A 20 6.95 0.67 7.44
N ARG A 21 5.86 1.46 7.47
CA ARG A 21 5.22 1.87 8.72
C ARG A 21 4.77 0.68 9.58
N ASP A 22 4.29 -0.38 8.94
CA ASP A 22 3.78 -1.57 9.61
C ASP A 22 4.87 -2.61 9.90
N ASP A 23 6.14 -2.32 9.57
CA ASP A 23 7.26 -3.27 9.68
C ASP A 23 6.93 -4.60 8.97
N ALA A 24 6.47 -4.49 7.71
CA ALA A 24 5.82 -5.58 6.99
C ALA A 24 6.76 -6.55 6.28
N PHE A 25 8.03 -6.18 6.09
CA PHE A 25 9.02 -6.99 5.38
C PHE A 25 9.80 -7.89 6.35
N GLU A 26 10.07 -9.14 5.96
CA GLU A 26 10.89 -10.04 6.79
C GLU A 26 12.36 -9.63 6.85
N ASN A 27 12.86 -9.03 5.76
CA ASN A 27 14.23 -8.53 5.68
C ASN A 27 14.31 -7.09 6.17
N GLU A 28 15.47 -6.68 6.70
CA GLU A 28 15.78 -5.28 7.03
C GLU A 28 15.91 -4.41 5.77
N LEU A 29 14.79 -4.18 5.09
CA LEU A 29 14.69 -3.25 3.98
C LEU A 29 14.58 -1.83 4.53
N THR A 30 15.29 -0.91 3.91
CA THR A 30 15.08 0.53 4.12
C THR A 30 14.27 1.11 2.96
N PRO A 31 13.57 2.25 3.17
CA PRO A 31 12.86 2.95 2.11
C PRO A 31 13.72 3.24 0.89
N GLU A 32 14.98 3.61 1.08
CA GLU A 32 15.93 3.94 0.02
C GLU A 32 16.31 2.70 -0.80
N LEU A 33 16.47 1.56 -0.12
CA LEU A 33 16.84 0.31 -0.77
C LEU A 33 15.76 -0.16 -1.75
N ILE A 34 14.47 -0.07 -1.38
CA ILE A 34 13.37 -0.55 -2.23
C ILE A 34 13.41 0.06 -3.63
N TRP A 35 13.74 1.35 -3.75
CA TRP A 35 13.79 2.05 -5.03
C TRP A 35 15.00 1.65 -5.89
N GLY A 36 16.04 1.08 -5.28
CA GLY A 36 17.25 0.60 -5.97
C GLY A 36 17.18 -0.86 -6.41
N ILE A 37 16.21 -1.65 -5.93
CA ILE A 37 16.17 -3.08 -6.24
C ILE A 37 15.68 -3.28 -7.69
N LYS A 38 16.52 -3.94 -8.48
CA LYS A 38 16.15 -4.35 -9.85
C LYS A 38 15.23 -5.56 -9.81
N VAL A 39 14.11 -5.49 -10.53
CA VAL A 39 13.27 -6.66 -10.79
C VAL A 39 14.08 -7.65 -11.63
N PRO A 40 14.25 -8.92 -11.19
CA PRO A 40 14.96 -9.92 -11.98
C PRO A 40 14.33 -10.08 -13.38
N LYS A 41 15.15 -10.24 -14.42
CA LYS A 41 14.68 -10.29 -15.83
C LYS A 41 13.63 -11.37 -16.11
N ARG A 42 13.59 -12.44 -15.30
CA ARG A 42 12.67 -13.58 -15.45
C ARG A 42 11.40 -13.48 -14.61
N THR A 43 11.26 -12.43 -13.79
CA THR A 43 10.13 -12.23 -12.89
C THR A 43 9.38 -10.96 -13.27
N ARG A 44 8.06 -10.96 -13.12
CA ARG A 44 7.21 -9.77 -13.35
C ARG A 44 7.02 -8.92 -12.09
N ALA A 45 7.52 -9.38 -10.95
CA ALA A 45 7.35 -8.75 -9.65
C ALA A 45 8.65 -8.85 -8.85
N LEU A 46 8.80 -7.94 -7.90
CA LEU A 46 9.91 -7.98 -6.95
C LEU A 46 9.57 -9.00 -5.85
N PRO A 47 10.44 -10.00 -5.58
CA PRO A 47 10.17 -11.03 -4.57
C PRO A 47 10.44 -10.50 -3.16
N LEU A 48 9.65 -9.53 -2.72
CA LEU A 48 9.68 -9.02 -1.35
C LEU A 48 9.09 -10.07 -0.40
N GLN A 49 9.84 -10.43 0.64
CA GLN A 49 9.36 -11.34 1.68
C GLN A 49 8.56 -10.56 2.71
N TRP A 50 7.32 -10.97 2.93
CA TRP A 50 6.37 -10.34 3.86
C TRP A 50 6.25 -11.17 5.12
N LYS A 51 6.20 -10.52 6.28
CA LYS A 51 5.94 -11.24 7.54
C LYS A 51 4.55 -11.84 7.50
N LYS A 52 4.43 -13.10 7.93
CA LYS A 52 3.15 -13.85 7.86
C LYS A 52 2.00 -13.18 8.61
N ASP A 53 2.29 -12.51 9.73
CA ASP A 53 1.30 -11.79 10.53
C ASP A 53 0.76 -10.52 9.84
N LYS A 54 1.47 -10.02 8.82
CA LYS A 54 1.14 -8.78 8.10
C LYS A 54 0.38 -9.02 6.80
N LEU A 55 0.27 -10.27 6.35
CA LEU A 55 -0.48 -10.64 5.14
C LEU A 55 -1.99 -10.33 5.24
N ASN A 56 -2.53 -10.30 6.46
CA ASN A 56 -3.93 -9.98 6.71
C ASN A 56 -4.20 -8.46 6.83
N LEU A 57 -3.15 -7.63 6.85
CA LEU A 57 -3.33 -6.19 6.92
C LEU A 57 -3.65 -5.62 5.53
N PRO A 58 -4.71 -4.80 5.41
CA PRO A 58 -4.99 -4.15 4.15
C PRO A 58 -3.86 -3.18 3.80
N LEU A 59 -3.29 -3.33 2.60
CA LEU A 59 -2.22 -2.44 2.11
C LEU A 59 -2.70 -1.00 1.92
N LEU A 60 -3.99 -0.81 1.61
CA LEU A 60 -4.59 0.50 1.41
C LEU A 60 -5.73 0.68 2.39
N ARG A 61 -5.49 1.61 3.32
CA ARG A 61 -6.27 1.79 4.54
C ARG A 61 -6.99 3.12 4.51
N ARG A 62 -8.16 3.14 5.15
CA ARG A 62 -8.97 4.36 5.25
C ARG A 62 -8.19 5.44 5.99
N VAL A 63 -8.18 6.65 5.43
CA VAL A 63 -7.72 7.84 6.12
C VAL A 63 -8.79 8.28 7.13
N VAL A 64 -8.39 8.48 8.38
CA VAL A 64 -9.28 8.89 9.47
C VAL A 64 -8.80 10.19 10.08
N ARG A 65 -9.74 11.02 10.53
CA ARG A 65 -9.41 12.24 11.26
C ARG A 65 -9.10 11.85 12.71
N THR A 66 -7.94 12.25 13.18
CA THR A 66 -7.44 12.07 14.54
C THR A 66 -7.28 13.44 15.20
N GLN A 67 -7.04 13.45 16.51
CA GLN A 67 -6.72 14.69 17.25
C GLN A 67 -5.44 15.38 16.76
N TYR A 68 -4.56 14.66 16.05
CA TYR A 68 -3.30 15.17 15.50
C TYR A 68 -3.38 15.49 13.99
N GLY A 69 -4.59 15.52 13.41
CA GLY A 69 -4.78 15.69 11.97
C GLY A 69 -5.22 14.39 11.29
N HIS A 70 -4.78 14.14 10.06
CA HIS A 70 -5.15 12.94 9.32
C HIS A 70 -4.23 11.77 9.67
N GLY A 71 -4.82 10.64 10.04
CA GLY A 71 -4.14 9.38 10.28
C GLY A 71 -4.65 8.29 9.34
N VAL A 72 -4.04 7.11 9.43
CA VAL A 72 -4.46 5.93 8.67
C VAL A 72 -5.02 4.92 9.66
N HIS A 73 -6.21 4.39 9.38
CA HIS A 73 -6.83 3.37 10.21
C HIS A 73 -6.02 2.08 10.16
N LEU A 74 -5.87 1.37 11.29
CA LEU A 74 -4.98 0.22 11.38
C LEU A 74 -5.41 -0.96 10.51
N THR A 75 -6.71 -1.28 10.51
CA THR A 75 -7.24 -2.52 9.91
C THR A 75 -8.36 -2.31 8.90
N LEU A 76 -8.85 -1.08 8.71
CA LEU A 76 -10.00 -0.84 7.83
C LEU A 76 -9.48 -0.52 6.43
N PRO A 77 -9.91 -1.28 5.41
CA PRO A 77 -9.53 -1.00 4.04
C PRO A 77 -10.12 0.33 3.59
N MET A 78 -9.47 0.94 2.60
CA MET A 78 -10.00 2.12 1.94
C MET A 78 -11.39 1.85 1.34
N THR A 79 -12.31 2.78 1.48
CA THR A 79 -13.65 2.66 0.89
C THR A 79 -13.62 2.84 -0.61
N ARG A 80 -14.54 2.17 -1.32
CA ARG A 80 -14.77 2.34 -2.76
C ARG A 80 -14.87 3.81 -3.20
N ALA A 81 -15.49 4.67 -2.40
CA ALA A 81 -15.61 6.11 -2.69
C ALA A 81 -14.27 6.87 -2.66
N GLY A 82 -13.24 6.34 -2.00
CA GLY A 82 -11.89 6.90 -1.96
C GLY A 82 -10.99 6.44 -3.12
N TRP A 83 -11.51 5.56 -3.98
CA TRP A 83 -10.82 5.08 -5.16
C TRP A 83 -11.27 5.85 -6.40
N HIS A 84 -10.33 6.17 -7.29
CA HIS A 84 -10.70 6.47 -8.66
C HIS A 84 -11.27 5.17 -9.30
N PRO A 85 -12.46 5.19 -9.93
CA PRO A 85 -13.17 3.99 -10.38
C PRO A 85 -12.31 3.01 -11.20
N LYS A 86 -11.50 3.54 -12.12
CA LYS A 86 -10.57 2.73 -12.95
C LYS A 86 -9.48 2.01 -12.16
N ILE A 87 -9.11 2.50 -10.98
CA ILE A 87 -8.10 1.86 -10.12
C ILE A 87 -8.78 0.78 -9.27
N TRP A 88 -10.01 1.01 -8.83
CA TRP A 88 -10.81 -0.01 -8.13
C TRP A 88 -11.04 -1.25 -8.98
N GLU A 89 -11.49 -1.10 -10.22
CA GLU A 89 -11.70 -2.20 -11.17
C GLU A 89 -10.41 -3.04 -11.33
N ARG A 90 -9.27 -2.37 -11.50
CA ARG A 90 -7.96 -3.02 -11.62
C ARG A 90 -7.49 -3.74 -10.36
N MET A 91 -7.94 -3.30 -9.18
CA MET A 91 -7.62 -3.93 -7.90
C MET A 91 -8.50 -5.15 -7.62
N GLU A 92 -9.78 -5.13 -8.04
CA GLU A 92 -10.64 -6.32 -8.01
C GLU A 92 -10.09 -7.41 -8.92
N ASP A 93 -9.59 -7.06 -10.10
CA ASP A 93 -8.92 -7.99 -11.02
C ASP A 93 -7.63 -8.61 -10.44
N LEU A 94 -6.93 -7.88 -9.55
CA LEU A 94 -5.73 -8.36 -8.86
C LEU A 94 -6.04 -9.20 -7.61
N ARG A 95 -7.31 -9.29 -7.21
CA ARG A 95 -7.77 -10.06 -6.03
C ARG A 95 -8.07 -11.53 -6.33
N ILE A 96 -7.52 -12.06 -7.42
CA ILE A 96 -7.66 -13.47 -7.78
C ILE A 96 -6.58 -14.28 -7.04
N THR A 97 -7.08 -15.29 -6.30
CA THR A 97 -6.46 -16.30 -5.42
C THR A 97 -6.07 -15.87 -4.02
#